data_AF-A0A815X596-F1
#
_entry.id   AF-A0A815X596-F1
#
_cell.length_a   1.000
_cell.length_b   1.000
_cell.length_c   1.000
_cell.angle_alpha   90.00
_cell.angle_beta   90.00
_cell.angle_gamma   90.00
#
_symmetry.space_group_name_H-M   'P 1'
#
loop_
_entity.id
_entity.type
_entity.pdbx_description
1 polymer ?
#
loop_
_entity_poly.entity_id
_entity_poly.type
_entity_poly.pdbx_seq_one_letter_code
_entity_poly.pdbx_strand_id
1 'polypeptide(L)' 'MTKRRRDQNKLCNIHFSHTCQHVDKTNLGQWNLYTKINKYNLQCYNEKHDGSGKDVFRAWEERLDRSKAVGSDDEPKLLF' A
#
# COMPACT_ATOMS: atom_id res chain seq x y z
N MET A 1 40.78 30.18 -1.15
CA MET A 1 39.80 30.45 -2.24
C MET A 1 39.79 29.25 -3.17
N THR A 2 38.93 28.25 -2.94
CA THR A 2 38.96 27.01 -3.72
C THR A 2 37.57 26.36 -3.76
N LYS A 3 36.91 26.59 -4.90
CA LYS A 3 35.84 25.85 -5.60
C LYS A 3 34.84 25.04 -4.76
N ARG A 4 33.68 25.67 -4.57
CA ARG A 4 32.40 25.03 -4.20
C ARG A 4 32.10 23.84 -5.14
N ARG A 5 31.97 22.64 -4.57
CA ARG A 5 31.36 21.48 -5.24
C ARG A 5 29.91 21.80 -5.57
N ARG A 6 29.58 21.91 -6.86
CA ARG A 6 28.22 21.98 -7.37
C ARG A 6 27.77 20.56 -7.68
N ASP A 7 27.20 19.88 -6.69
CA ASP A 7 26.58 18.57 -6.89
C ASP A 7 25.10 18.75 -7.25
N GLN A 8 24.88 18.74 -8.56
CA GLN A 8 23.79 18.12 -9.32
C GLN A 8 22.44 17.80 -8.64
N ASN A 9 21.76 18.77 -8.01
CA ASN A 9 20.32 18.65 -7.75
C ASN A 9 19.53 19.82 -8.33
N LYS A 10 19.78 20.07 -9.62
CA LYS A 10 19.25 21.20 -10.39
C LYS A 10 18.03 20.77 -11.19
N LEU A 11 16.90 20.57 -10.52
CA LEU A 11 15.56 20.50 -11.14
C LEU A 11 14.47 21.10 -10.23
N CYS A 12 14.66 22.33 -9.75
CA CYS A 12 13.53 23.14 -9.26
C CYS A 12 13.77 24.61 -9.61
N ASN A 13 13.24 25.04 -10.76
CA ASN A 13 13.45 26.39 -11.29
C ASN A 13 12.30 27.36 -11.01
N ILE A 14 11.46 27.11 -9.99
CA ILE A 14 10.43 28.07 -9.58
C ILE A 14 10.34 28.10 -8.06
N HIS A 15 10.91 29.15 -7.47
CA HIS A 15 10.90 29.46 -6.05
C HIS A 15 9.54 30.07 -5.65
N PHE A 16 8.48 29.28 -5.73
CA PHE A 16 7.20 29.61 -5.08
C PHE A 16 6.90 28.52 -4.05
N SER A 17 6.83 28.94 -2.79
CA SER A 17 6.67 28.13 -1.59
C SER A 17 5.63 27.02 -1.78
N HIS A 18 6.09 25.83 -2.13
CA HIS A 18 5.32 24.61 -1.98
C HIS A 18 6.17 23.62 -1.20
N THR A 19 5.54 22.94 -0.24
CA THR A 19 6.12 21.79 0.45
C THR A 19 6.16 20.63 -0.55
N CYS A 20 7.15 20.62 -1.44
CA CYS A 20 7.43 19.44 -2.24
C CYS A 20 7.92 18.35 -1.29
N GLN A 21 7.09 17.35 -1.00
CA GLN A 21 7.57 16.12 -0.38
C GLN A 21 8.40 15.40 -1.44
N HIS A 22 9.71 15.54 -1.33
CA HIS A 22 10.67 14.69 -2.03
C HIS A 22 10.49 13.28 -1.46
N VAL A 23 9.55 12.52 -2.04
CA VAL A 23 9.33 11.13 -1.65
C VAL A 23 10.57 10.36 -2.04
N ASP A 24 11.35 9.97 -1.05
CA ASP A 24 12.45 9.06 -1.24
C ASP A 24 11.90 7.76 -1.80
N LYS A 25 12.22 7.46 -3.07
CA LYS A 25 11.71 6.29 -3.77
C LYS A 25 12.07 4.98 -3.08
N THR A 26 13.09 5.00 -2.21
CA THR A 26 13.51 3.85 -1.40
C THR A 26 12.49 3.50 -0.30
N ASN A 27 11.66 4.45 0.16
CA ASN A 27 10.70 4.21 1.25
C ASN A 27 9.29 3.81 0.79
N LEU A 28 8.97 3.93 -0.50
CA LEU A 28 7.62 3.70 -1.03
C LEU A 28 7.04 2.31 -0.69
N GLY A 29 7.89 1.28 -0.54
CA GLY A 29 7.46 -0.07 -0.18
C GLY A 29 7.28 -0.32 1.32
N GLN A 30 7.79 0.55 2.20
CA GLN A 30 7.80 0.30 3.65
C GLN A 30 6.41 0.35 4.28
N TRP A 31 5.52 1.15 3.70
CA TRP A 31 4.14 1.33 4.15
C TRP A 31 3.17 0.30 3.58
N ASN A 32 3.65 -0.60 2.70
CA ASN A 32 2.80 -1.66 2.18
C ASN A 32 2.66 -2.79 3.21
N LEU A 33 1.49 -2.87 3.86
CA LEU A 33 1.18 -3.96 4.80
C LEU A 33 0.92 -5.28 4.08
N TYR A 34 0.52 -5.26 2.80
CA TYR A 34 0.20 -6.45 2.03
C TYR A 34 1.31 -7.50 2.04
N THR A 35 2.57 -7.07 1.95
CA THR A 35 3.75 -7.95 1.96
C THR A 35 4.09 -8.52 3.33
N LYS A 36 3.49 -7.98 4.40
CA LYS A 36 3.74 -8.36 5.79
C LYS A 36 2.66 -9.30 6.36
N ILE A 37 1.54 -9.49 5.64
CA ILE A 37 0.44 -10.35 6.08
C ILE A 37 0.79 -11.81 5.80
N ASN A 38 0.74 -12.65 6.83
CA ASN A 38 0.87 -14.10 6.67
C ASN A 38 -0.48 -14.71 6.21
N LYS A 39 -0.66 -14.81 4.89
CA LYS A 39 -1.89 -15.37 4.29
C LYS A 39 -2.10 -16.86 4.55
N TYR A 40 -1.08 -17.61 4.97
CA TYR A 40 -1.23 -19.03 5.28
C TYR A 40 -1.97 -19.25 6.59
N ASN A 41 -1.68 -18.42 7.60
CA ASN A 41 -2.28 -18.49 8.93
C ASN A 41 -3.48 -17.54 9.12
N LEU A 42 -3.90 -16.84 8.06
CA LEU A 42 -5.10 -16.00 8.11
C LEU A 42 -6.34 -16.88 8.27
N GLN A 43 -7.18 -16.54 9.25
CA GLN A 43 -8.49 -17.12 9.47
C GLN A 43 -9.55 -16.04 9.34
N CYS A 44 -10.67 -16.35 8.69
CA CYS A 44 -11.81 -15.45 8.59
C CYS A 44 -13.05 -16.14 9.16
N TYR A 45 -13.71 -15.52 10.13
CA TYR A 45 -14.94 -16.08 10.70
C TYR A 45 -16.16 -15.48 10.00
N ASN A 46 -17.21 -16.31 9.86
CA ASN A 46 -18.48 -16.02 9.20
C ASN A 46 -18.37 -15.76 7.69
N GLU A 47 -17.30 -16.25 7.06
CA GLU A 47 -17.19 -16.24 5.60
C GLU A 47 -18.13 -17.27 4.98
N LYS A 48 -18.80 -16.87 3.89
CA LYS A 48 -19.72 -17.74 3.15
C LYS A 48 -19.00 -18.90 2.44
N HIS A 49 -17.76 -18.65 2.04
CA HIS A 49 -16.90 -19.63 1.37
C HIS A 49 -15.58 -19.72 2.13
N ASP A 50 -15.25 -20.91 2.60
CA ASP A 50 -14.03 -21.16 3.37
C ASP A 50 -12.78 -20.68 2.61
N GLY A 51 -11.94 -19.90 3.28
CA GLY A 51 -10.72 -19.31 2.75
C GLY A 51 -10.89 -18.05 1.89
N SER A 52 -12.12 -17.61 1.59
CA SER A 52 -12.38 -16.41 0.77
C SER A 52 -11.96 -15.09 1.43
N GLY A 53 -11.82 -15.07 2.75
CA GLY A 53 -11.30 -13.92 3.51
C GLY A 53 -9.88 -13.51 3.11
N LYS A 54 -9.11 -14.36 2.42
CA LYS A 54 -7.77 -14.00 1.90
C LYS A 54 -7.83 -13.06 0.70
N ASP A 55 -8.95 -13.06 -0.04
CA ASP A 55 -9.09 -12.37 -1.32
C ASP A 55 -9.34 -10.86 -1.17
N VAL A 56 -9.68 -10.38 0.03
CA VAL A 56 -9.86 -8.95 0.29
C VAL A 56 -8.54 -8.18 0.41
N PHE A 57 -7.48 -8.86 0.84
CA PHE A 57 -6.15 -8.27 0.95
C PHE A 57 -5.52 -8.23 -0.44
N ARG A 58 -5.19 -7.02 -0.92
CA ARG A 58 -4.71 -6.76 -2.28
C ARG A 58 -3.43 -5.95 -2.30
N ALA A 59 -2.62 -6.18 -3.33
CA ALA A 59 -1.52 -5.29 -3.66
C ALA A 59 -2.05 -3.94 -4.16
N TRP A 60 -1.19 -2.92 -4.16
CA TRP A 60 -1.58 -1.56 -4.56
C TRP A 60 -2.10 -1.50 -6.00
N GLU A 61 -1.49 -2.30 -6.88
CA GLU A 61 -1.81 -2.43 -8.30
C GLU A 61 -3.23 -2.96 -8.51
N GLU A 62 -3.70 -3.85 -7.62
CA GLU A 62 -5.00 -4.51 -7.69
C GLU A 62 -6.06 -3.82 -6.82
N ARG A 63 -5.75 -2.71 -6.14
CA ARG A 63 -6.65 -2.09 -5.13
C ARG A 63 -8.03 -1.70 -5.66
N LEU A 64 -8.16 -1.51 -6.97
CA LEU A 64 -9.41 -1.13 -7.63
C LEU A 64 -10.16 -2.32 -8.26
N ASP A 65 -9.56 -3.51 -8.26
CA ASP A 65 -10.22 -4.71 -8.76
C ASP A 65 -11.30 -5.15 -7.78
N ARG A 66 -12.56 -5.08 -8.23
CA ARG A 66 -13.76 -5.47 -7.47
C ARG A 66 -14.25 -6.88 -7.79
N SER A 67 -13.56 -7.63 -8.64
CA SER A 67 -13.92 -9.00 -8.98
C SER A 67 -13.81 -9.94 -7.78
N LYS A 68 -12.93 -9.61 -6.83
CA LYS A 68 -12.67 -10.37 -5.61
C LYS A 68 -13.36 -9.72 -4.41
N ALA A 69 -14.19 -10.49 -3.72
CA ALA A 69 -14.89 -10.08 -2.51
C ALA A 69 -15.13 -11.29 -1.60
N VAL A 70 -15.26 -11.02 -0.31
CA VAL A 70 -15.70 -11.99 0.69
C VAL A 70 -17.16 -11.69 1.02
N GLY A 71 -18.01 -12.71 0.92
CA GLY A 71 -19.38 -12.63 1.39
C GLY A 71 -19.47 -13.16 2.82
N SER A 72 -20.34 -12.57 3.63
CA SER A 72 -20.75 -13.21 4.88
C SER A 72 -21.82 -14.25 4.63
N ASP A 73 -21.87 -15.28 5.49
CA ASP A 73 -22.80 -16.39 5.33
C ASP A 73 -24.24 -16.02 5.75
N ASP A 74 -24.38 -15.35 6.90
CA ASP A 74 -25.69 -15.03 7.50
C ASP A 74 -25.75 -13.58 7.99
N GLU A 75 -24.94 -13.23 8.99
CA GLU A 75 -24.88 -11.88 9.54
C GLU A 75 -23.91 -10.97 8.75
N PRO A 76 -24.10 -9.63 8.73
CA PRO A 76 -23.20 -8.71 8.03
C PRO A 76 -21.85 -8.48 8.74
N LYS A 77 -21.47 -9.36 9.67
CA LYS A 77 -20.27 -9.25 10.50
C LYS A 77 -19.26 -10.34 10.15
N LEU A 78 -18.10 -9.92 9.66
CA LEU A 78 -16.91 -10.74 9.43
C LEU A 78 -15.82 -10.40 10.44
N LEU A 79 -15.00 -11.39 10.80
CA LEU A 79 -13.82 -11.21 11.66
C LEU A 79 -12.58 -11.73 10.91
N PHE A 80 -11.48 -10.98 11.00
CA PHE A 80 -10.18 -11.25 10.36
C PHE A 80 -9.06 -11.19 11.39
#